data_AF-T0ZRS8-F1
#
_entry.id   AF-T0ZRS8-F1
#
_cell.length_a   1.000
_cell.length_b   1.000
_cell.length_c   1.000
_cell.angle_alpha   90.00
_cell.angle_beta   90.00
_cell.angle_gamma   90.00
#
_symmetry.space_group_name_H-M   'P 1'
#
loop_
_entity.id
_entity.type
_entity.pdbx_description
1 polymer ?
#
loop_
_entity_poly.entity_id
_entity_poly.type
_entity_poly.pdbx_seq_one_letter_code
_entity_poly.pdbx_strand_id
1 'polypeptide(L)'
;RYPATARERVLRELLGADTRLDQLDGAVLISAFDLDPETSDPAWRNWKPKLFHNLPGSDSDGAELAWRVAMATSAAPTYFPSFDGYVDGGVYANNPAMCALAQSQDPRTGGPVPWADIRLLSLGTGAVRTVIAGSDINWGYLQWAPRLVDLMLDGVSGIADYQCRMLLGSDQYFRYAPFFPPEHNVAMDDVSALPWLLQWAETLPLEPLQAWLDAAWF
;
A
#
# COMPACT_ATOMS: atom_id res chain seq x y z
N ARG A 1 18.12 -6.03 8.50
CA ARG A 1 18.40 -5.32 7.23
C ARG A 1 18.82 -6.33 6.18
N TYR A 2 18.14 -6.33 5.05
CA TYR A 2 18.33 -7.28 3.96
C TYR A 2 18.96 -6.62 2.74
N PRO A 3 19.85 -7.31 1.99
CA PRO A 3 20.43 -6.78 0.76
C PRO A 3 19.39 -6.70 -0.36
N ALA A 4 19.52 -5.67 -1.21
CA ALA A 4 18.59 -5.40 -2.31
C ALA A 4 18.73 -6.36 -3.52
N THR A 5 19.88 -7.02 -3.67
CA THR A 5 20.25 -7.77 -4.88
C THR A 5 19.35 -8.97 -5.17
N ALA A 6 18.98 -9.74 -4.14
CA ALA A 6 18.10 -10.89 -4.31
C ALA A 6 16.68 -10.44 -4.71
N ARG A 7 16.19 -9.35 -4.11
CA ARG A 7 14.89 -8.77 -4.40
C ARG A 7 14.83 -8.23 -5.83
N GLU A 8 15.86 -7.49 -6.24
CA GLU A 8 15.98 -7.00 -7.61
C GLU A 8 15.93 -8.14 -8.63
N ARG A 9 16.70 -9.20 -8.40
CA ARG A 9 16.72 -10.38 -9.28
C ARG A 9 15.33 -10.99 -9.43
N VAL A 10 14.65 -11.25 -8.31
CA VAL A 10 13.30 -11.85 -8.31
C VAL A 10 12.28 -10.93 -9.01
N LEU A 11 12.32 -9.62 -8.74
CA LEU A 11 11.40 -8.68 -9.38
C LEU A 11 11.62 -8.56 -10.89
N ARG A 12 12.88 -8.58 -11.35
CA ARG A 12 13.20 -8.62 -12.78
C ARG A 12 12.74 -9.92 -13.44
N GLU A 13 12.88 -11.05 -12.76
CA GLU A 13 12.40 -12.36 -13.25
C GLU A 13 10.87 -12.40 -13.34
N LEU A 14 10.15 -11.88 -12.34
CA LEU A 14 8.69 -11.94 -12.28
C LEU A 14 7.99 -10.91 -13.17
N LEU A 15 8.48 -9.67 -13.15
CA LEU A 15 7.83 -8.55 -13.85
C LEU A 15 8.41 -8.32 -15.24
N GLY A 16 9.56 -8.95 -15.55
CA GLY A 16 10.34 -8.71 -16.77
C GLY A 16 11.33 -7.56 -16.59
N ALA A 17 12.56 -7.76 -17.08
CA ALA A 17 13.65 -6.80 -16.91
C ALA A 17 13.42 -5.47 -17.67
N ASP A 18 12.68 -5.54 -18.78
CA ASP A 18 12.40 -4.41 -19.68
C ASP A 18 10.92 -4.02 -19.73
N THR A 19 10.07 -4.69 -18.95
CA THR A 19 8.63 -4.40 -18.91
C THR A 19 8.38 -3.05 -18.26
N ARG A 20 7.65 -2.19 -18.97
CA ARG A 20 7.23 -0.87 -18.50
C ARG A 20 5.82 -0.89 -17.94
N LEU A 21 5.48 0.11 -17.12
CA LEU A 21 4.13 0.22 -16.56
C LEU A 21 3.04 0.40 -17.63
N ASP A 22 3.33 1.09 -18.73
CA ASP A 22 2.40 1.28 -19.87
C ASP A 22 2.16 0.01 -20.70
N GLN A 23 2.92 -1.06 -20.43
CA GLN A 23 2.76 -2.38 -21.05
C GLN A 23 1.94 -3.34 -20.19
N LEU A 24 1.55 -2.94 -18.98
CA LEU A 24 0.67 -3.74 -18.12
C LEU A 24 -0.76 -3.71 -18.65
N ASP A 25 -1.47 -4.84 -18.57
CA ASP A 25 -2.85 -4.98 -19.08
C ASP A 25 -3.87 -4.08 -18.35
N GLY A 26 -3.55 -3.63 -17.13
CA GLY A 26 -4.41 -2.84 -16.28
C GLY A 26 -3.81 -1.50 -15.90
N ALA A 27 -4.69 -0.56 -15.56
CA ALA A 27 -4.29 0.67 -14.90
C ALA A 27 -3.72 0.36 -13.50
N VAL A 28 -2.59 0.95 -13.16
CA VAL A 28 -1.93 0.78 -11.86
C VAL A 28 -1.66 2.13 -11.21
N LEU A 29 -1.69 2.12 -9.88
CA LEU A 29 -1.23 3.20 -9.02
C LEU A 29 -0.50 2.58 -7.84
N ILE A 30 0.76 2.96 -7.65
CA ILE A 30 1.70 2.30 -6.73
C ILE A 30 2.36 3.37 -5.86
N SER A 31 2.23 3.25 -4.54
CA SER A 31 2.77 4.24 -3.59
C SER A 31 4.25 4.04 -3.31
N ALA A 32 4.97 5.15 -3.19
CA ALA A 32 6.35 5.24 -2.73
C ALA A 32 6.55 6.63 -2.09
N PHE A 33 7.67 6.83 -1.41
CA PHE A 33 7.99 8.13 -0.82
C PHE A 33 9.34 8.60 -1.34
N ASP A 34 9.34 9.76 -1.99
CA ASP A 34 10.51 10.37 -2.61
C ASP A 34 11.26 11.19 -1.55
N LEU A 35 12.46 10.74 -1.20
CA LEU A 35 13.26 11.40 -0.18
C LEU A 35 13.93 12.67 -0.69
N ASP A 36 14.13 12.78 -2.01
CA ASP A 36 14.95 13.83 -2.58
C ASP A 36 14.56 14.14 -4.04
N PRO A 37 13.34 14.65 -4.27
CA PRO A 37 12.81 14.84 -5.62
C PRO A 37 13.60 15.89 -6.39
N GLU A 38 13.80 15.63 -7.68
CA GLU A 38 14.27 16.64 -8.62
C GLU A 38 13.24 17.78 -8.73
N THR A 39 13.73 19.02 -8.69
CA THR A 39 12.93 20.23 -8.79
C THR A 39 13.66 21.25 -9.65
N SER A 40 12.91 22.02 -10.45
CA SER A 40 13.44 23.12 -11.24
C SER A 40 13.90 24.31 -10.38
N ASP A 41 13.34 24.44 -9.18
CA ASP A 41 13.74 25.45 -8.20
C ASP A 41 14.19 24.75 -6.90
N PRO A 42 15.48 24.83 -6.54
CA PRO A 42 16.02 24.25 -5.31
C PRO A 42 15.32 24.73 -4.03
N ALA A 43 14.71 25.91 -4.03
CA ALA A 43 13.98 26.43 -2.86
C ALA A 43 12.73 25.60 -2.52
N TRP A 44 12.18 24.86 -3.49
CA TRP A 44 11.02 23.97 -3.30
C TRP A 44 11.40 22.50 -3.13
N ARG A 45 12.70 22.20 -3.03
CA ARG A 45 13.20 20.83 -2.82
C ARG A 45 12.78 20.35 -1.42
N ASN A 46 11.87 19.38 -1.40
CA ASN A 46 11.37 18.77 -0.17
C ASN A 46 10.91 17.35 -0.47
N TRP A 47 11.09 16.43 0.47
CA TRP A 47 10.56 15.08 0.34
C TRP A 47 9.05 15.08 0.08
N LYS A 48 8.53 14.06 -0.61
CA LYS A 48 7.11 14.04 -0.96
C LYS A 48 6.59 12.61 -1.15
N PRO A 49 5.28 12.41 -0.96
CA PRO A 49 4.59 11.25 -1.50
C PRO A 49 4.79 11.14 -3.02
N LYS A 50 4.96 9.91 -3.52
CA LYS A 50 5.00 9.58 -4.95
C LYS A 50 4.00 8.46 -5.21
N LEU A 51 3.08 8.72 -6.13
CA LEU A 51 2.19 7.71 -6.70
C LEU A 51 2.67 7.45 -8.12
N PHE A 52 3.31 6.30 -8.34
CA PHE A 52 3.64 5.83 -9.68
C PHE A 52 2.37 5.34 -10.37
N HIS A 53 2.06 5.79 -11.58
CA HIS A 53 0.89 5.30 -12.33
C HIS A 53 1.11 5.26 -13.84
N ASN A 54 0.37 4.40 -14.54
CA ASN A 54 0.35 4.33 -16.01
C ASN A 54 -0.88 5.00 -16.64
N LEU A 55 -1.70 5.70 -15.84
CA LEU A 55 -2.84 6.47 -16.34
C LEU A 55 -2.39 7.56 -17.34
N PRO A 56 -3.24 7.98 -18.29
CA PRO A 56 -2.91 9.06 -19.21
C PRO A 56 -2.63 10.37 -18.45
N GLY A 57 -1.90 11.29 -19.07
CA GLY A 57 -1.54 12.57 -18.43
C GLY A 57 -0.06 12.88 -18.60
N SER A 58 0.32 14.15 -18.41
CA SER A 58 1.72 14.58 -18.48
C SER A 58 2.57 14.08 -17.31
N ASP A 59 1.93 13.69 -16.22
CA ASP A 59 2.53 13.13 -15.00
C ASP A 59 2.55 11.60 -14.97
N SER A 60 2.18 10.95 -16.09
CA SER A 60 2.23 9.49 -16.23
C SER A 60 3.65 8.95 -16.08
N ASP A 61 3.80 7.88 -15.30
CA ASP A 61 5.02 7.09 -15.13
C ASP A 61 5.02 5.85 -16.03
N GLY A 62 4.22 5.83 -17.09
CA GLY A 62 4.07 4.68 -17.99
C GLY A 62 5.40 4.14 -18.54
N ALA A 63 6.40 5.00 -18.74
CA ALA A 63 7.71 4.61 -19.24
C ALA A 63 8.62 3.94 -18.19
N GLU A 64 8.28 4.01 -16.90
CA GLU A 64 9.07 3.41 -15.83
C GLU A 64 9.03 1.89 -15.90
N LEU A 65 10.16 1.26 -15.57
CA LEU A 65 10.26 -0.19 -15.51
C LEU A 65 9.50 -0.73 -14.29
N ALA A 66 8.60 -1.70 -14.50
CA ALA A 66 7.75 -2.25 -13.46
C ALA A 66 8.55 -2.77 -12.26
N TRP A 67 9.69 -3.44 -12.50
CA TRP A 67 10.55 -3.95 -11.44
C TRP A 67 11.21 -2.84 -10.61
N ARG A 68 11.51 -1.67 -11.19
CA ARG A 68 12.07 -0.52 -10.44
C ARG A 68 11.03 0.10 -9.54
N VAL A 69 9.81 0.26 -10.03
CA VAL A 69 8.68 0.73 -9.24
C VAL A 69 8.37 -0.24 -8.10
N ALA A 70 8.42 -1.54 -8.36
CA ALA A 70 8.30 -2.58 -7.33
C ALA A 70 9.45 -2.54 -6.29
N MET A 71 10.69 -2.21 -6.71
CA MET A 71 11.82 -1.99 -5.81
C MET A 71 11.62 -0.76 -4.92
N ALA A 72 11.09 0.33 -5.47
CA ALA A 72 10.83 1.58 -4.75
C ALA A 72 9.72 1.39 -3.70
N THR A 73 8.56 0.86 -4.11
CA THR A 73 7.39 0.68 -3.22
C THR A 73 7.65 -0.28 -2.07
N SER A 74 8.55 -1.26 -2.23
CA SER A 74 8.86 -2.25 -1.19
C SER A 74 10.11 -1.92 -0.36
N ALA A 75 10.73 -0.75 -0.55
CA ALA A 75 11.93 -0.33 0.16
C ALA A 75 11.62 0.12 1.60
N ALA A 76 11.06 -0.80 2.42
CA ALA A 76 10.59 -0.52 3.76
C ALA A 76 11.73 -0.03 4.66
N PRO A 77 11.60 1.17 5.27
CA PRO A 77 12.58 1.66 6.23
C PRO A 77 12.81 0.61 7.33
N THR A 78 14.05 0.54 7.83
CA THR A 78 14.56 -0.48 8.79
C THR A 78 14.79 -1.89 8.20
N TYR A 79 14.07 -2.29 7.16
CA TYR A 79 14.24 -3.59 6.51
C TYR A 79 15.21 -3.54 5.32
N PHE A 80 14.98 -2.61 4.39
CA PHE A 80 15.73 -2.47 3.15
C PHE A 80 16.39 -1.08 3.04
N PRO A 81 17.47 -0.93 2.26
CA PRO A 81 17.94 0.39 1.84
C PRO A 81 16.90 1.07 0.92
N SER A 82 16.96 2.39 0.82
CA SER A 82 16.24 3.13 -0.23
C SER A 82 16.69 2.68 -1.63
N PHE A 83 15.83 2.90 -2.61
CA PHE A 83 16.10 2.56 -4.00
C PHE A 83 15.84 3.79 -4.87
N ASP A 84 16.87 4.28 -5.55
CA ASP A 84 16.81 5.50 -6.40
C ASP A 84 16.19 6.72 -5.72
N GLY A 85 16.50 6.92 -4.44
CA GLY A 85 15.94 8.04 -3.65
C GLY A 85 14.55 7.76 -3.07
N TYR A 86 13.92 6.61 -3.38
CA TYR A 86 12.62 6.23 -2.86
C TYR A 86 12.70 5.28 -1.66
N VAL A 87 11.71 5.40 -0.78
CA VAL A 87 11.37 4.39 0.24
C VAL A 87 9.92 3.95 0.09
N ASP A 88 9.56 2.92 0.84
CA ASP A 88 8.24 2.30 0.83
C ASP A 88 7.08 3.29 1.01
N GLY A 89 6.00 3.09 0.26
CA GLY A 89 4.81 3.92 0.29
C GLY A 89 3.99 3.80 1.58
N GLY A 90 4.22 2.73 2.36
CA GLY A 90 3.60 2.47 3.65
C GLY A 90 3.74 3.64 4.63
N VAL A 91 4.81 4.45 4.50
CA VAL A 91 5.03 5.64 5.33
C VAL A 91 3.89 6.66 5.30
N TYR A 92 3.05 6.67 4.24
CA TYR A 92 1.89 7.55 4.14
C TYR A 92 0.63 6.87 3.57
N ALA A 93 0.78 5.83 2.77
CA ALA A 93 -0.30 5.13 2.07
C ALA A 93 -0.11 3.60 2.15
N ASN A 94 -0.07 3.07 3.38
CA ASN A 94 -0.08 1.62 3.64
C ASN A 94 -1.41 0.95 3.24
N ASN A 95 -2.47 1.76 3.07
CA ASN A 95 -3.70 1.40 2.39
C ASN A 95 -3.92 2.37 1.21
N PRO A 96 -3.54 2.01 -0.03
CA PRO A 96 -3.65 2.91 -1.18
C PRO A 96 -5.09 3.07 -1.71
N ALA A 97 -6.10 2.49 -1.06
CA ALA A 97 -7.50 2.55 -1.52
C ALA A 97 -7.99 3.98 -1.73
N MET A 98 -7.72 4.88 -0.78
CA MET A 98 -8.12 6.28 -0.92
C MET A 98 -7.31 7.01 -1.99
N CYS A 99 -6.02 6.65 -2.19
CA CYS A 99 -5.23 7.20 -3.28
C CYS A 99 -5.81 6.80 -4.64
N ALA A 100 -6.17 5.53 -4.83
CA ALA A 100 -6.81 5.04 -6.05
C ALA A 100 -8.18 5.71 -6.27
N LEU A 101 -8.99 5.85 -5.21
CA LEU A 101 -10.28 6.54 -5.28
C LEU A 101 -10.12 8.01 -5.69
N ALA A 102 -9.18 8.73 -5.08
CA ALA A 102 -8.88 10.12 -5.44
C ALA A 102 -8.38 10.24 -6.88
N GLN A 103 -7.52 9.31 -7.32
CA GLN A 103 -7.01 9.28 -8.70
C GLN A 103 -8.12 9.09 -9.74
N SER A 104 -9.15 8.28 -9.43
CA SER A 104 -10.32 8.12 -10.31
C SER A 104 -11.09 9.42 -10.57
N GLN A 105 -10.94 10.40 -9.69
CA GLN A 105 -11.61 11.70 -9.78
C GLN A 105 -10.74 12.76 -10.46
N ASP A 106 -9.48 12.46 -10.78
CA ASP A 106 -8.55 13.43 -11.34
C ASP A 106 -8.79 13.64 -12.85
N PRO A 107 -9.19 14.85 -13.28
CA PRO A 107 -9.42 15.13 -14.70
C PRO A 107 -8.16 15.08 -15.54
N ARG A 108 -6.98 15.22 -14.94
CA ARG A 108 -5.69 15.13 -15.65
C ARG A 108 -5.41 13.71 -16.14
N THR A 109 -5.98 12.71 -15.45
CA THR A 109 -5.74 11.29 -15.71
C THR A 109 -6.96 10.55 -16.28
N GLY A 110 -7.89 11.28 -16.90
CA GLY A 110 -9.06 10.71 -17.56
C GLY A 110 -10.32 10.64 -16.69
N GLY A 111 -10.30 11.17 -15.46
CA GLY A 111 -11.48 11.39 -14.65
C GLY A 111 -12.26 12.66 -15.03
N PRO A 112 -13.24 13.06 -14.20
CA PRO A 112 -13.77 12.32 -13.06
C PRO A 112 -14.65 11.15 -13.50
N VAL A 113 -14.45 9.98 -12.89
CA VAL A 113 -15.39 8.85 -13.04
C VAL A 113 -16.64 9.14 -12.20
N PRO A 114 -17.87 8.95 -12.72
CA PRO A 114 -19.08 9.13 -11.92
C PRO A 114 -19.08 8.26 -10.66
N TRP A 115 -19.39 8.84 -9.50
CA TRP A 115 -19.34 8.13 -8.22
C TRP A 115 -20.17 6.84 -8.21
N ALA A 116 -21.32 6.81 -8.89
CA ALA A 116 -22.19 5.64 -9.00
C ALA A 116 -21.55 4.46 -9.76
N ASP A 117 -20.55 4.73 -10.58
CA ASP A 117 -19.86 3.72 -11.41
C ASP A 117 -18.62 3.15 -10.74
N ILE A 118 -18.24 3.67 -9.57
CA ILE A 118 -17.06 3.22 -8.83
C ILE A 118 -17.42 2.02 -7.95
N ARG A 119 -16.61 0.98 -8.00
CA ARG A 119 -16.59 -0.10 -7.02
C ARG A 119 -15.16 -0.28 -6.56
N LEU A 120 -14.95 -0.42 -5.25
CA LEU A 120 -13.62 -0.46 -4.66
C LEU A 120 -13.51 -1.61 -3.66
N LEU A 121 -12.71 -2.61 -4.03
CA LEU A 121 -12.30 -3.69 -3.15
C LEU A 121 -10.91 -3.38 -2.58
N SER A 122 -10.81 -3.29 -1.25
CA SER A 122 -9.54 -3.13 -0.53
C SER A 122 -9.16 -4.43 0.17
N LEU A 123 -8.01 -5.00 -0.17
CA LEU A 123 -7.48 -6.21 0.44
C LEU A 123 -6.31 -5.87 1.37
N GLY A 124 -6.39 -6.27 2.64
CA GLY A 124 -5.33 -6.13 3.62
C GLY A 124 -4.55 -7.42 3.82
N THR A 125 -3.31 -7.32 4.26
CA THR A 125 -2.38 -8.45 4.47
C THR A 125 -2.54 -9.16 5.82
N GLY A 126 -3.63 -8.88 6.53
CA GLY A 126 -3.79 -9.25 7.93
C GLY A 126 -3.32 -8.16 8.87
N ALA A 127 -3.95 -8.05 10.04
CA ALA A 127 -3.56 -7.11 11.10
C ALA A 127 -3.37 -7.83 12.43
N VAL A 128 -2.32 -7.46 13.16
CA VAL A 128 -2.10 -7.87 14.55
C VAL A 128 -2.89 -6.92 15.44
N ARG A 129 -3.66 -7.45 16.39
CA ARG A 129 -4.33 -6.61 17.39
C ARG A 129 -3.32 -6.18 18.45
N THR A 130 -2.70 -5.03 18.24
CA THR A 130 -1.79 -4.44 19.22
C THR A 130 -2.52 -3.39 20.06
N VAL A 131 -2.42 -3.51 21.38
CA VAL A 131 -2.97 -2.52 22.32
C VAL A 131 -1.83 -2.00 23.20
N ILE A 132 -1.73 -0.68 23.33
CA ILE A 132 -0.94 -0.05 24.38
C ILE A 132 -1.91 0.31 25.50
N ALA A 133 -1.88 -0.43 26.59
CA ALA A 133 -2.81 -0.23 27.71
C ALA A 133 -2.40 0.99 28.57
N GLY A 134 -3.35 1.87 28.86
CA GLY A 134 -3.17 3.06 29.70
C GLY A 134 -3.86 4.30 29.12
N SER A 135 -4.25 5.24 29.97
CA SER A 135 -4.85 6.52 29.57
C SER A 135 -3.81 7.65 29.46
N ASP A 136 -2.79 7.64 30.32
CA ASP A 136 -1.81 8.72 30.49
C ASP A 136 -0.38 8.22 30.25
N ILE A 137 -0.11 7.77 29.02
CA ILE A 137 1.15 7.12 28.64
C ILE A 137 2.26 8.17 28.49
N ASN A 138 3.05 8.38 29.55
CA ASN A 138 4.21 9.28 29.54
C ASN A 138 5.52 8.53 29.23
N TRP A 139 5.60 7.96 28.03
CA TRP A 139 6.77 7.22 27.58
C TRP A 139 7.83 8.12 26.94
N GLY A 140 9.10 7.78 27.16
CA GLY A 140 10.23 8.43 26.49
C GLY A 140 10.48 7.87 25.08
N TYR A 141 11.39 8.51 24.34
CA TYR A 141 11.72 8.16 22.95
C TYR A 141 12.03 6.67 22.74
N LEU A 142 12.84 6.06 23.61
CA LEU A 142 13.23 4.64 23.48
C LEU A 142 12.05 3.67 23.62
N GLN A 143 11.01 4.05 24.36
CA GLN A 143 9.81 3.24 24.56
C GLN A 143 8.82 3.43 23.40
N TRP A 144 8.74 4.64 22.85
CA TRP A 144 7.90 4.95 21.69
C TRP A 144 8.46 4.40 20.38
N ALA A 145 9.77 4.48 20.16
CA ALA A 145 10.41 4.16 18.88
C ALA A 145 9.94 2.84 18.23
N PRO A 146 9.88 1.68 18.93
CA PRO A 146 9.45 0.43 18.31
C PRO A 146 7.93 0.35 18.07
N ARG A 147 7.11 1.14 18.78
CA ARG A 147 5.63 1.10 18.67
C ARG A 147 5.07 2.16 17.75
N LEU A 148 5.79 3.27 17.58
CA LEU A 148 5.33 4.43 16.85
C LEU A 148 5.17 4.15 15.36
N VAL A 149 6.10 3.36 14.79
CA VAL A 149 6.03 2.97 13.37
C VAL A 149 4.75 2.18 13.10
N ASP A 150 4.52 1.08 13.84
CA ASP A 150 3.32 0.25 13.69
C ASP A 150 2.04 1.08 13.89
N LEU A 151 2.00 1.92 14.93
CA LEU A 151 0.86 2.81 15.22
C LEU A 151 0.58 3.76 14.04
N MET A 152 1.61 4.34 13.44
CA MET A 152 1.44 5.23 12.29
C MET A 152 0.96 4.46 11.06
N LEU A 153 1.52 3.29 10.77
CA LEU A 153 1.12 2.43 9.64
C LEU A 153 -0.32 1.94 9.76
N ASP A 154 -0.74 1.54 10.97
CA ASP A 154 -2.13 1.17 11.28
C ASP A 154 -3.06 2.39 11.15
N GLY A 155 -2.61 3.55 11.65
CA GLY A 155 -3.35 4.80 11.58
C GLY A 155 -3.65 5.24 10.16
N VAL A 156 -2.64 5.25 9.26
CA VAL A 156 -2.83 5.61 7.85
C VAL A 156 -3.70 4.58 7.12
N SER A 157 -3.64 3.31 7.53
CA SER A 157 -4.49 2.26 6.95
C SER A 157 -5.96 2.44 7.34
N GLY A 158 -6.21 2.73 8.62
CA GLY A 158 -7.55 2.90 9.18
C GLY A 158 -8.26 4.15 8.69
N ILE A 159 -7.55 5.29 8.58
CA ILE A 159 -8.18 6.52 8.08
C ILE A 159 -8.61 6.40 6.61
N ALA A 160 -7.81 5.71 5.78
CA ALA A 160 -8.16 5.44 4.40
C ALA A 160 -9.40 4.53 4.28
N ASP A 161 -9.52 3.51 5.14
CA ASP A 161 -10.73 2.67 5.18
C ASP A 161 -11.98 3.48 5.55
N TYR A 162 -11.87 4.32 6.58
CA TYR A 162 -12.94 5.21 7.02
C TYR A 162 -13.38 6.15 5.88
N GLN A 163 -12.43 6.82 5.22
CA GLN A 163 -12.71 7.76 4.14
C GLN A 163 -13.40 7.08 2.96
N CYS A 164 -12.88 5.96 2.47
CA CYS A 164 -13.49 5.21 1.37
C CYS A 164 -14.92 4.77 1.73
N ARG A 165 -15.13 4.27 2.95
CA ARG A 165 -16.45 3.84 3.43
C ARG A 165 -17.46 5.00 3.51
N MET A 166 -17.02 6.17 3.96
CA MET A 166 -17.90 7.34 4.06
C MET A 166 -18.27 7.92 2.69
N LEU A 167 -17.37 7.82 1.69
CA LEU A 167 -17.59 8.36 0.35
C LEU A 167 -18.43 7.42 -0.53
N LEU A 168 -18.16 6.12 -0.48
CA LEU A 168 -18.75 5.12 -1.37
C LEU A 168 -19.90 4.32 -0.74
N GLY A 169 -19.98 4.26 0.59
CA GLY A 169 -20.93 3.39 1.29
C GLY A 169 -20.62 1.90 1.16
N SER A 170 -21.41 1.06 1.83
CA SER A 170 -21.22 -0.40 1.85
C SER A 170 -21.44 -1.07 0.50
N ASP A 171 -22.27 -0.47 -0.35
CA ASP A 171 -22.70 -1.08 -1.61
C ASP A 171 -21.64 -0.93 -2.70
N GLN A 172 -20.70 0.01 -2.53
CA GLN A 172 -19.65 0.30 -3.51
C GLN A 172 -18.23 0.13 -2.94
N TYR A 173 -18.07 -0.01 -1.63
CA TYR A 173 -16.78 -0.23 -1.00
C TYR A 173 -16.80 -1.41 -0.02
N PHE A 174 -15.84 -2.32 -0.20
CA PHE A 174 -15.62 -3.43 0.71
C PHE A 174 -14.13 -3.57 1.04
N ARG A 175 -13.83 -3.74 2.33
CA ARG A 175 -12.48 -4.02 2.81
C ARG A 175 -12.44 -5.41 3.42
N TYR A 176 -11.57 -6.25 2.87
CA TYR A 176 -11.24 -7.54 3.43
C TYR A 176 -9.84 -7.49 4.08
N ALA A 177 -9.81 -7.35 5.40
CA ALA A 177 -8.57 -7.28 6.17
C ALA A 177 -8.75 -8.09 7.47
N PRO A 178 -8.46 -9.39 7.47
CA PRO A 178 -8.65 -10.25 8.63
C PRO A 178 -7.67 -9.89 9.75
N PHE A 179 -8.05 -10.15 11.00
CA PHE A 179 -7.12 -10.03 12.13
C PHE A 179 -6.51 -11.39 12.43
N PHE A 180 -5.19 -11.44 12.65
CA PHE A 180 -4.55 -12.65 13.13
C PHE A 180 -5.12 -13.05 14.50
N PRO A 181 -5.16 -14.37 14.81
CA PRO A 181 -5.47 -14.84 16.15
C PRO A 181 -4.55 -14.18 17.19
N PRO A 182 -5.04 -13.80 18.38
CA PRO A 182 -4.24 -13.06 19.37
C PRO A 182 -2.91 -13.72 19.77
N GLU A 183 -2.86 -15.05 19.72
CA GLU A 183 -1.70 -15.86 20.05
C GLU A 183 -0.67 -15.98 18.91
N HIS A 184 -0.99 -15.49 17.70
CA HIS A 184 -0.11 -15.46 16.55
C HIS A 184 0.23 -14.03 16.15
N ASN A 185 1.45 -13.60 16.47
CA ASN A 185 2.02 -12.35 15.98
C ASN A 185 3.07 -12.68 14.91
N VAL A 186 2.71 -12.49 13.65
CA VAL A 186 3.61 -12.73 12.52
C VAL A 186 4.27 -11.41 12.13
N ALA A 187 5.60 -11.35 12.31
CA ALA A 187 6.38 -10.21 11.84
C ALA A 187 6.43 -10.18 10.30
N MET A 188 6.51 -8.98 9.72
CA MET A 188 6.50 -8.79 8.27
C MET A 188 7.64 -9.53 7.55
N ASP A 189 8.78 -9.72 8.22
CA ASP A 189 9.96 -10.42 7.69
C ASP A 189 10.09 -11.88 8.14
N ASP A 190 9.09 -12.43 8.84
CA ASP A 190 9.11 -13.82 9.31
C ASP A 190 8.69 -14.81 8.20
N VAL A 191 9.66 -15.15 7.35
CA VAL A 191 9.49 -16.15 6.28
C VAL A 191 9.14 -17.55 6.84
N SER A 192 9.50 -17.85 8.09
CA SER A 192 9.24 -19.16 8.69
C SER A 192 7.75 -19.37 9.00
N ALA A 193 6.96 -18.30 9.09
CA ALA A 193 5.52 -18.33 9.30
C ALA A 193 4.71 -18.64 8.03
N LEU A 194 5.33 -18.69 6.83
CA LEU A 194 4.62 -18.92 5.56
C LEU A 194 3.72 -20.17 5.56
N PRO A 195 4.15 -21.36 6.05
CA PRO A 195 3.28 -22.53 6.09
C PRO A 195 2.03 -22.31 6.95
N TRP A 196 2.17 -21.59 8.06
CA TRP A 196 1.05 -21.23 8.93
C TRP A 196 0.13 -20.21 8.27
N LEU A 197 0.67 -19.17 7.62
CA LEU A 197 -0.12 -18.16 6.91
C LEU A 197 -0.99 -18.78 5.82
N LEU A 198 -0.45 -19.76 5.06
CA LEU A 198 -1.21 -20.48 4.04
C LEU A 198 -2.35 -21.29 4.66
N GLN A 199 -2.08 -22.05 5.72
CA GLN A 199 -3.12 -22.82 6.42
C GLN A 199 -4.19 -21.90 7.02
N TRP A 200 -3.78 -20.79 7.62
CA TRP A 200 -4.71 -19.81 8.18
C TRP A 200 -5.57 -19.16 7.10
N ALA A 201 -4.99 -18.81 5.95
CA ALA A 201 -5.73 -18.24 4.83
C ALA A 201 -6.86 -19.17 4.33
N GLU A 202 -6.65 -20.49 4.33
CA GLU A 202 -7.68 -21.47 3.97
C GLU A 202 -8.86 -21.52 4.97
N THR A 203 -8.67 -21.04 6.20
CA THR A 203 -9.72 -21.01 7.23
C THR A 203 -10.52 -19.71 7.24
N LEU A 204 -10.10 -18.71 6.46
CA LEU A 204 -10.71 -17.39 6.49
C LEU A 204 -12.12 -17.41 5.85
N PRO A 205 -13.12 -16.79 6.49
CA PRO A 205 -14.47 -16.71 5.94
C PRO A 205 -14.47 -15.76 4.74
N LEU A 206 -14.78 -16.28 3.56
CA LEU A 206 -14.85 -15.52 2.30
C LEU A 206 -16.29 -15.18 1.91
N GLU A 207 -17.29 -15.71 2.61
CA GLU A 207 -18.70 -15.55 2.28
C GLU A 207 -19.14 -14.08 2.22
N PRO A 208 -18.72 -13.19 3.16
CA PRO A 208 -19.09 -11.77 3.06
C PRO A 208 -18.46 -11.07 1.85
N LEU A 209 -17.23 -11.45 1.48
CA LEU A 209 -16.56 -10.91 0.30
C LEU A 209 -17.24 -11.40 -0.98
N GLN A 210 -17.55 -12.70 -1.06
CA GLN A 210 -18.26 -13.29 -2.20
C GLN A 210 -19.64 -12.63 -2.38
N ALA A 211 -20.42 -12.53 -1.30
CA ALA A 211 -21.73 -11.89 -1.34
C ALA A 211 -21.66 -10.43 -1.81
N TRP A 212 -20.61 -9.70 -1.43
CA TRP A 212 -20.40 -8.34 -1.90
C TRP A 212 -20.01 -8.29 -3.39
N LEU A 213 -19.11 -9.18 -3.85
CA LEU A 213 -18.74 -9.28 -5.26
C LEU A 213 -19.95 -9.58 -6.15
N ASP A 214 -20.80 -10.53 -5.73
CA ASP A 214 -22.01 -10.91 -6.46
C ASP A 214 -23.06 -9.80 -6.53
N ALA A 215 -23.09 -8.89 -5.54
CA ALA A 215 -24.06 -7.81 -5.47
C ALA A 215 -23.57 -6.52 -6.14
N ALA A 216 -22.26 -6.24 -6.06
CA ALA A 216 -21.70 -4.95 -6.39
C ALA A 216 -20.84 -4.96 -7.66
N TRP A 217 -20.28 -6.11 -8.06
CA TRP A 217 -19.26 -6.22 -9.11
C TRP A 217 -19.72 -7.00 -10.34
N PHE A 218 -20.56 -8.03 -10.15
CA PHE A 218 -21.16 -8.85 -11.21
C PHE A 218 -22.63 -8.49 -11.42
#